data_AF-A0A349DLF4-F1
#
_entry.id   AF-A0A349DLF4-F1
#
_cell.length_a   1.000
_cell.length_b   1.000
_cell.length_c   1.000
_cell.angle_alpha   90.00
_cell.angle_beta   90.00
_cell.angle_gamma   90.00
#
_symmetry.space_group_name_H-M   'P 1'
#
loop_
_entity.id
_entity.type
_entity.pdbx_description
1 polymer ?
#
loop_
_entity_poly.entity_id
_entity_poly.type
_entity_poly.pdbx_seq_one_letter_code
_entity_poly.pdbx_strand_id
1 'polypeptide(L)'
;MKKQWLILGLIVGLSLCNLTSVLAQNKRVRYIQDLYYYVQNKISKEQYYLNEYQLNSTGKKLPTKGDYKRLERYFYSFSGKSQPTIRTITIKTEDGTQTQYEEFLYDLDGQLIFYYENQNDPKKKYRKLSVYFQKGEVIHIIQNKTPVKLSEASVSEVLLKDAWKKGERYHKKFDEQIKAYTRE
;
A
#
# COMPACT_ATOMS: atom_id res chain seq x y z
N MET A 1 -20.49 42.59 41.27
CA MET A 1 -21.09 41.54 40.41
C MET A 1 -20.61 41.73 38.98
N LYS A 2 -19.59 40.99 38.50
CA LYS A 2 -19.14 40.93 37.09
C LYS A 2 -17.87 40.05 37.04
N LYS A 3 -17.99 38.71 36.98
CA LYS A 3 -16.83 37.82 36.74
C LYS A 3 -17.17 36.33 36.54
N GLN A 4 -18.20 35.97 35.75
CA GLN A 4 -18.46 34.54 35.47
C GLN A 4 -18.89 34.21 34.03
N TRP A 5 -18.71 35.11 33.06
CA TRP A 5 -19.18 34.91 31.68
C TRP A 5 -18.05 34.78 30.65
N LEU A 6 -16.97 34.06 30.98
CA LEU A 6 -15.87 33.81 30.03
C LEU A 6 -15.39 32.35 29.95
N ILE A 7 -16.00 31.41 30.69
CA ILE A 7 -15.53 30.01 30.72
C ILE A 7 -16.36 29.07 29.84
N LEU A 8 -17.56 29.46 29.39
CA LEU A 8 -18.40 28.60 28.53
C LEU A 8 -17.99 28.57 27.04
N GLY A 9 -17.18 29.51 26.55
CA GLY A 9 -16.77 29.55 25.15
C GLY A 9 -15.65 28.56 24.79
N LEU A 10 -14.87 28.10 25.76
CA LEU A 10 -13.67 27.28 25.50
C LEU A 10 -13.98 25.79 25.36
N ILE A 11 -15.11 25.31 25.90
CA ILE A 11 -15.46 23.89 25.92
C ILE A 11 -16.17 23.46 24.62
N VAL A 12 -16.82 24.38 23.90
CA VAL A 12 -17.51 24.10 22.63
C VAL A 12 -16.53 24.10 21.43
N GLY A 13 -15.41 24.82 21.52
CA GLY A 13 -14.40 24.88 20.46
C GLY A 13 -13.58 23.59 20.27
N LEU A 14 -13.38 22.82 21.34
CA LEU A 14 -12.56 21.59 21.32
C LEU A 14 -13.28 20.36 20.75
N SER A 15 -14.62 20.35 20.72
CA SER A 15 -15.40 19.24 20.16
C SER A 15 -15.56 19.30 18.62
N LEU A 16 -15.39 20.48 18.00
CA LEU A 16 -15.47 20.64 16.54
C LEU A 16 -14.20 20.18 15.81
N CYS A 17 -13.04 20.16 16.47
CA CYS A 17 -11.78 19.72 15.87
C CYS A 17 -11.69 18.21 15.63
N ASN A 18 -12.51 17.40 16.30
CA ASN A 18 -12.49 15.94 16.16
C ASN A 18 -13.42 15.42 15.04
N LEU A 19 -14.44 16.18 14.64
CA LEU A 19 -15.33 15.81 13.53
C LEU A 19 -14.69 16.02 12.16
N THR A 20 -13.82 17.03 12.04
CA THR A 20 -13.14 17.35 10.78
C THR A 20 -12.11 16.27 10.39
N SER A 21 -11.41 15.69 11.38
CA SER A 21 -10.41 14.65 11.15
C SER A 21 -11.03 13.35 10.62
N VAL A 22 -12.15 12.89 11.20
CA VAL A 22 -12.87 11.69 10.73
C VAL A 22 -13.42 11.88 9.32
N LEU A 23 -13.98 13.06 9.02
CA LEU A 23 -14.50 13.38 7.70
C LEU A 23 -13.37 13.45 6.64
N ALA A 24 -12.23 14.03 6.99
CA ALA A 24 -11.05 14.12 6.11
C ALA A 24 -10.40 12.75 5.85
N GLN A 25 -10.29 11.91 6.88
CA GLN A 25 -9.80 10.53 6.77
C GLN A 25 -10.69 9.71 5.82
N ASN A 26 -12.01 9.84 5.92
CA ASN A 26 -12.96 9.15 5.03
C ASN A 26 -12.79 9.61 3.56
N LYS A 27 -12.64 10.91 3.32
CA LYS A 27 -12.35 11.46 1.97
C LYS A 27 -11.04 10.93 1.40
N ARG A 28 -9.98 10.85 2.20
CA ARG A 28 -8.68 10.35 1.75
C ARG A 28 -8.73 8.86 1.40
N VAL A 29 -9.37 8.03 2.22
CA VAL A 29 -9.55 6.60 1.93
C VAL A 29 -10.33 6.41 0.62
N ARG A 30 -11.42 7.17 0.41
CA ARG A 30 -12.19 7.15 -0.85
C ARG A 30 -11.33 7.53 -2.06
N TYR A 31 -10.57 8.61 -1.96
CA TYR A 31 -9.64 9.01 -3.02
C TYR A 31 -8.65 7.89 -3.38
N ILE A 32 -8.08 7.22 -2.39
CA ILE A 32 -7.14 6.11 -2.61
C ILE A 32 -7.85 4.93 -3.30
N GLN A 33 -9.10 4.64 -2.94
CA GLN A 33 -9.90 3.59 -3.59
C GLN A 33 -10.20 3.94 -5.06
N ASP A 34 -10.63 5.17 -5.33
CA ASP A 34 -10.89 5.63 -6.70
C ASP A 34 -9.62 5.57 -7.55
N LEU A 35 -8.49 5.97 -6.98
CA LEU A 35 -7.19 5.88 -7.63
C LEU A 35 -6.78 4.43 -7.90
N TYR A 36 -7.00 3.52 -6.96
CA TYR A 36 -6.75 2.10 -7.14
C TYR A 36 -7.55 1.57 -8.33
N TYR A 37 -8.86 1.81 -8.39
CA TYR A 37 -9.69 1.35 -9.51
C TYR A 37 -9.27 1.98 -10.84
N TYR A 38 -8.90 3.26 -10.83
CA TYR A 38 -8.34 3.93 -12.00
C TYR A 38 -7.06 3.24 -12.50
N VAL A 39 -6.12 2.94 -11.60
CA VAL A 39 -4.86 2.24 -11.92
C VAL A 39 -5.14 0.84 -12.45
N GLN A 40 -6.02 0.07 -11.82
CA GLN A 40 -6.39 -1.27 -12.31
C GLN A 40 -7.01 -1.21 -13.71
N ASN A 41 -7.91 -0.26 -13.97
CA ASN A 41 -8.48 -0.06 -15.29
C ASN A 41 -7.43 0.37 -16.34
N LYS A 42 -6.39 1.12 -15.95
CA LYS A 42 -5.26 1.45 -16.84
C LYS A 42 -4.40 0.22 -17.13
N ILE A 43 -4.16 -0.64 -16.14
CA ILE A 43 -3.46 -1.91 -16.33
C ILE A 43 -4.24 -2.82 -17.28
N SER A 44 -5.55 -2.98 -17.07
CA SER A 44 -6.38 -3.85 -17.91
C SER A 44 -6.50 -3.38 -19.36
N LYS A 45 -6.24 -2.09 -19.62
CA LYS A 45 -6.20 -1.49 -20.95
C LYS A 45 -4.79 -1.40 -21.52
N GLU A 46 -3.79 -2.00 -20.85
CA GLU A 46 -2.38 -2.00 -21.25
C GLU A 46 -1.81 -0.58 -21.44
N GLN A 47 -2.28 0.39 -20.65
CA GLN A 47 -1.89 1.80 -20.76
C GLN A 47 -0.69 2.17 -19.86
N TYR A 48 -0.10 1.19 -19.18
CA TYR A 48 1.13 1.36 -18.40
C TYR A 48 2.24 0.50 -18.98
N TYR A 49 3.46 1.02 -18.85
CA TYR A 49 4.67 0.24 -19.06
C TYR A 49 4.84 -0.76 -17.93
N LEU A 50 5.46 -1.90 -18.23
CA LEU A 50 5.64 -3.01 -17.31
C LEU A 50 7.09 -3.47 -17.31
N ASN A 51 7.73 -3.46 -16.15
CA ASN A 51 8.93 -4.26 -15.90
C ASN A 51 8.52 -5.51 -15.11
N GLU A 52 8.94 -6.69 -15.57
CA GLU A 52 8.64 -7.97 -14.92
C GLU A 52 9.94 -8.64 -14.48
N TYR A 53 9.96 -9.12 -13.23
CA TYR A 53 11.05 -9.93 -12.69
C TYR A 53 10.50 -11.25 -12.18
N GLN A 54 10.98 -12.35 -12.76
CA GLN A 54 10.55 -13.69 -12.40
C GLN A 54 11.73 -14.50 -11.86
N LEU A 55 11.59 -15.01 -10.64
CA LEU A 55 12.54 -15.91 -10.01
C LEU A 55 11.99 -17.34 -10.05
N ASN A 56 12.84 -18.26 -10.52
CA ASN A 56 12.53 -19.67 -10.68
C ASN A 56 11.27 -19.94 -11.52
N SER A 57 11.17 -19.27 -12.67
CA SER A 57 10.06 -19.44 -13.62
C SER A 57 9.79 -20.91 -13.99
N THR A 58 10.87 -21.72 -14.08
CA THR A 58 10.80 -23.15 -14.39
C THR A 58 10.17 -24.02 -13.29
N GLY A 59 10.08 -23.52 -12.06
CA GLY A 59 9.55 -24.29 -10.93
C GLY A 59 10.44 -25.43 -10.46
N LYS A 60 11.75 -25.37 -10.74
CA LYS A 60 12.69 -26.34 -10.18
C LYS A 60 12.76 -26.19 -8.66
N LYS A 61 12.86 -27.31 -7.95
CA LYS A 61 13.02 -27.30 -6.50
C LYS A 61 14.35 -26.64 -6.14
N LEU A 62 14.31 -25.59 -5.32
CA LEU A 62 15.51 -24.89 -4.83
C LEU A 62 16.05 -25.61 -3.58
N PRO A 63 17.38 -25.82 -3.47
CA PRO A 63 17.98 -26.61 -2.38
C PRO A 63 17.58 -26.19 -0.96
N THR A 64 17.41 -24.89 -0.70
CA THR A 64 17.10 -24.33 0.62
C THR A 64 15.66 -23.84 0.78
N LYS A 65 14.92 -23.74 -0.33
CA LYS A 65 13.58 -23.11 -0.38
C LYS A 65 12.50 -24.04 -0.90
N GLY A 66 12.83 -25.24 -1.36
CA GLY A 66 11.85 -26.15 -1.93
C GLY A 66 11.19 -25.57 -3.18
N ASP A 67 9.87 -25.71 -3.28
CA ASP A 67 9.08 -25.26 -4.42
C ASP A 67 8.76 -23.76 -4.29
N TYR A 68 9.76 -22.93 -4.59
CA TYR A 68 9.65 -21.49 -4.43
C TYR A 68 9.66 -20.76 -5.77
N LYS A 69 8.65 -19.91 -6.01
CA LYS A 69 8.57 -19.02 -7.17
C LYS A 69 8.23 -17.61 -6.73
N ARG A 70 8.75 -16.63 -7.45
CA ARG A 70 8.41 -15.22 -7.22
C ARG A 70 8.25 -14.49 -8.54
N LEU A 71 7.18 -13.70 -8.63
CA LEU A 71 6.89 -12.84 -9.76
C LEU A 71 6.66 -11.43 -9.23
N GLU A 72 7.43 -10.47 -9.72
CA GLU A 72 7.30 -9.05 -9.41
C GLU A 72 6.97 -8.29 -10.69
N ARG A 73 5.96 -7.42 -10.65
CA ARG A 73 5.53 -6.59 -11.76
C ARG A 73 5.48 -5.14 -11.34
N TYR A 74 6.15 -4.28 -12.08
CA TYR A 74 6.26 -2.86 -11.81
C TYR A 74 5.54 -2.10 -12.93
N PHE A 75 4.40 -1.50 -12.60
CA PHE A 75 3.59 -0.74 -13.56
C PHE A 75 3.84 0.74 -13.42
N TYR A 76 4.26 1.39 -14.50
CA TYR A 76 4.67 2.80 -14.49
C TYR A 76 4.24 3.54 -15.75
N SER A 77 4.29 4.87 -15.69
CA SER A 77 3.96 5.77 -16.81
C SER A 77 5.01 6.85 -16.97
N PHE A 78 5.16 7.35 -18.19
CA PHE A 78 5.91 8.57 -18.49
C PHE A 78 4.93 9.74 -18.67
N SER A 79 5.30 10.92 -18.19
CA SER A 79 4.53 12.16 -18.42
C SER A 79 5.35 13.15 -19.25
N GLY A 80 5.47 12.91 -20.55
CA GLY A 80 6.33 13.70 -21.44
C GLY A 80 7.80 13.30 -21.33
N LYS A 81 8.73 14.27 -21.22
CA LYS A 81 10.18 14.03 -21.04
C LYS A 81 10.59 13.79 -19.57
N SER A 82 9.63 13.45 -18.72
CA SER A 82 9.84 13.31 -17.27
C SER A 82 10.38 11.94 -16.90
N GLN A 83 10.95 11.84 -15.69
CA GLN A 83 11.27 10.56 -15.06
C GLN A 83 10.01 9.70 -14.95
N PRO A 84 10.12 8.37 -15.15
CA PRO A 84 8.97 7.49 -15.04
C PRO A 84 8.39 7.50 -13.63
N THR A 85 7.08 7.52 -13.53
CA THR A 85 6.35 7.49 -12.27
C THR A 85 5.81 6.09 -12.03
N ILE A 86 6.25 5.43 -10.96
CA ILE A 86 5.68 4.14 -10.53
C ILE A 86 4.21 4.36 -10.11
N ARG A 87 3.33 3.45 -10.51
CA ARG A 87 1.89 3.52 -10.19
C ARG A 87 1.49 2.42 -9.24
N THR A 88 1.87 1.20 -9.55
CA THR A 88 1.68 0.06 -8.64
C THR A 88 2.74 -1.01 -8.86
N ILE A 89 3.02 -1.77 -7.81
CA ILE A 89 3.88 -2.94 -7.85
C ILE A 89 3.07 -4.12 -7.33
N THR A 90 2.99 -5.19 -8.12
CA THR A 90 2.35 -6.44 -7.70
C THR A 90 3.39 -7.53 -7.54
N ILE A 91 3.21 -8.36 -6.52
CA ILE A 91 4.12 -9.42 -6.17
C ILE A 91 3.31 -10.68 -5.90
N LYS A 92 3.65 -11.76 -6.59
CA LYS A 92 3.16 -13.10 -6.28
C LYS A 92 4.33 -13.96 -5.79
N THR A 93 4.17 -14.54 -4.62
CA THR A 93 5.11 -15.52 -4.05
C THR A 93 4.39 -16.85 -3.88
N GLU A 94 5.00 -17.92 -4.38
CA GLU A 94 4.56 -19.30 -4.17
C GLU A 94 5.66 -20.01 -3.40
N ASP A 95 5.32 -20.65 -2.28
CA ASP A 95 6.23 -21.40 -1.41
C ASP A 95 5.54 -22.72 -0.99
N GLY A 96 5.80 -23.79 -1.74
CA GLY A 96 5.07 -25.04 -1.63
C GLY A 96 3.58 -24.86 -1.92
N THR A 97 2.74 -25.14 -0.91
CA THR A 97 1.28 -24.94 -1.00
C THR A 97 0.84 -23.52 -0.63
N GLN A 98 1.77 -22.69 -0.15
CA GLN A 98 1.48 -21.34 0.25
C GLN A 98 1.59 -20.38 -0.94
N THR A 99 0.65 -19.46 -1.05
CA THR A 99 0.63 -18.38 -2.03
C THR A 99 0.34 -17.09 -1.30
N GLN A 100 1.19 -16.09 -1.55
CA GLN A 100 1.04 -14.74 -1.07
C GLN A 100 1.01 -13.79 -2.28
N TYR A 101 -0.01 -12.94 -2.32
CA TYR A 101 -0.11 -11.82 -3.24
C TYR A 101 0.02 -10.54 -2.44
N GLU A 102 0.86 -9.64 -2.92
CA GLU A 102 1.05 -8.31 -2.36
C GLU A 102 0.91 -7.27 -3.47
N GLU A 103 0.38 -6.12 -3.10
CA GLU A 103 0.27 -5.00 -4.01
C GLU A 103 0.53 -3.67 -3.29
N PHE A 104 1.30 -2.81 -3.94
CA PHE A 104 1.74 -1.52 -3.43
C PHE A 104 1.34 -0.44 -4.42
N LEU A 105 0.43 0.45 -4.02
CA LEU A 105 -0.04 1.57 -4.83
C LEU A 105 0.63 2.87 -4.38
N TYR A 106 1.13 3.63 -5.35
CA TYR A 106 1.85 4.88 -5.13
C TYR A 106 1.05 6.06 -5.69
N ASP A 107 1.20 7.23 -5.06
CA ASP A 107 0.69 8.47 -5.62
C ASP A 107 1.61 9.01 -6.73
N LEU A 108 1.32 10.22 -7.23
CA LEU A 108 2.11 10.85 -8.30
C LEU A 108 3.50 11.29 -7.82
N ASP A 109 3.68 11.49 -6.51
CA ASP A 109 4.96 11.84 -5.90
C ASP A 109 5.78 10.58 -5.55
N GLY A 110 5.27 9.39 -5.89
CA GLY A 110 5.92 8.11 -5.58
C GLY A 110 5.81 7.70 -4.12
N GLN A 111 4.94 8.33 -3.31
CA GLN A 111 4.71 7.91 -1.93
C GLN A 111 3.77 6.71 -1.91
N LEU A 112 4.09 5.71 -1.09
CA LEU A 112 3.17 4.61 -0.83
C LEU A 112 1.90 5.17 -0.17
N ILE A 113 0.74 4.80 -0.70
CA ILE A 113 -0.56 5.25 -0.17
C ILE A 113 -1.49 4.08 0.14
N PHE A 114 -1.21 2.90 -0.43
CA PHE A 114 -1.99 1.70 -0.16
C PHE A 114 -1.15 0.44 -0.31
N TYR A 115 -1.35 -0.48 0.64
CA TYR A 115 -0.81 -1.83 0.62
C TYR A 115 -1.96 -2.82 0.70
N TYR A 116 -1.90 -3.85 -0.13
CA TYR A 116 -2.79 -4.99 -0.08
C TYR A 116 -2.00 -6.28 0.05
N GLU A 117 -2.52 -7.20 0.85
CA GLU A 117 -2.01 -8.55 0.98
C GLU A 117 -3.15 -9.56 0.94
N ASN A 118 -2.94 -10.67 0.22
CA ASN A 118 -3.79 -11.84 0.24
C ASN A 118 -2.93 -13.10 0.37
N GLN A 119 -3.25 -13.97 1.31
CA GLN A 119 -2.49 -15.20 1.55
C GLN A 119 -3.36 -16.38 1.93
N ASN A 120 -2.89 -17.58 1.60
CA ASN A 120 -3.53 -18.85 1.95
C ASN A 120 -2.79 -19.64 3.06
N ASP A 121 -1.83 -19.06 3.78
CA ASP A 121 -1.19 -19.70 4.94
C ASP A 121 -2.15 -19.81 6.14
N PRO A 122 -2.54 -21.04 6.57
CA PRO A 122 -3.48 -21.24 7.67
C PRO A 122 -2.94 -20.80 9.05
N LYS A 123 -1.62 -20.62 9.20
CA LYS A 123 -1.01 -20.17 10.47
C LYS A 123 -1.18 -18.67 10.72
N LYS A 124 -1.63 -17.92 9.71
CA LYS A 124 -1.72 -16.46 9.78
C LYS A 124 -3.08 -16.02 10.29
N LYS A 125 -3.07 -14.93 11.08
CA LYS A 125 -4.26 -14.35 11.71
C LYS A 125 -5.23 -13.71 10.71
N TYR A 126 -4.80 -13.47 9.48
CA TYR A 126 -5.62 -12.92 8.42
C TYR A 126 -5.31 -13.57 7.08
N ARG A 127 -6.32 -13.61 6.22
CA ARG A 127 -6.19 -14.00 4.81
C ARG A 127 -5.99 -12.77 3.93
N LYS A 128 -6.72 -11.69 4.23
CA LYS A 128 -6.68 -10.44 3.47
C LYS A 128 -6.41 -9.26 4.38
N LEU A 129 -5.51 -8.39 3.97
CA LEU A 129 -5.19 -7.16 4.66
C LEU A 129 -5.12 -6.03 3.64
N SER A 130 -5.73 -4.90 3.98
CA SER A 130 -5.59 -3.65 3.24
C SER A 130 -5.21 -2.56 4.21
N VAL A 131 -4.15 -1.83 3.91
CA VAL A 131 -3.61 -0.77 4.75
C VAL A 131 -3.52 0.50 3.91
N TYR A 132 -4.13 1.56 4.40
CA TYR A 132 -4.13 2.87 3.78
C TYR A 132 -3.18 3.78 4.53
N PHE A 133 -2.37 4.52 3.80
CA PHE A 133 -1.36 5.39 4.36
C PHE A 133 -1.56 6.86 3.98
N GLN A 134 -1.07 7.73 4.85
CA GLN A 134 -0.89 9.15 4.58
C GLN A 134 0.44 9.58 5.18
N LYS A 135 1.39 10.00 4.32
CA LYS A 135 2.72 10.47 4.74
C LYS A 135 3.45 9.46 5.66
N GLY A 136 3.35 8.17 5.34
CA GLY A 136 3.97 7.10 6.13
C GLY A 136 3.16 6.60 7.34
N GLU A 137 2.08 7.28 7.70
CA GLU A 137 1.23 6.90 8.83
C GLU A 137 0.03 6.08 8.35
N VAL A 138 -0.36 5.07 9.13
CA VAL A 138 -1.54 4.25 8.85
C VAL A 138 -2.79 5.02 9.20
N ILE A 139 -3.64 5.26 8.20
CA ILE A 139 -4.91 5.96 8.36
C ILE A 139 -6.12 5.03 8.32
N HIS A 140 -6.02 3.83 7.75
CA HIS A 140 -7.14 2.90 7.73
C HIS A 140 -6.67 1.46 7.52
N ILE A 141 -7.37 0.51 8.13
CA ILE A 141 -7.07 -0.92 8.00
C ILE A 141 -8.36 -1.68 7.73
N ILE A 142 -8.32 -2.56 6.73
CA ILE A 142 -9.37 -3.54 6.47
C ILE A 142 -8.74 -4.93 6.60
N GLN A 143 -9.25 -5.73 7.54
CA GLN A 143 -8.81 -7.11 7.75
C GLN A 143 -9.95 -8.05 7.38
N ASN A 144 -9.69 -9.02 6.51
CA ASN A 144 -10.67 -10.01 6.07
C ASN A 144 -12.00 -9.39 5.59
N LYS A 145 -11.93 -8.25 4.88
CA LYS A 145 -13.05 -7.43 4.38
C LYS A 145 -13.80 -6.61 5.45
N THR A 146 -13.33 -6.60 6.69
CA THR A 146 -13.93 -5.82 7.77
C THR A 146 -13.01 -4.67 8.17
N PRO A 147 -13.48 -3.42 8.23
CA PRO A 147 -12.71 -2.31 8.80
C PRO A 147 -12.38 -2.59 10.27
N VAL A 148 -11.14 -2.37 10.66
CA VAL A 148 -10.70 -2.54 12.06
C VAL A 148 -10.03 -1.27 12.55
N LYS A 149 -10.22 -0.93 13.83
CA LYS A 149 -9.43 0.14 14.45
C LYS A 149 -7.98 -0.32 14.60
N LEU A 150 -7.05 0.63 14.57
CA LEU A 150 -5.62 0.33 14.71
C LEU A 150 -5.31 -0.44 16.02
N SER A 151 -5.98 -0.09 17.12
CA SER A 151 -5.85 -0.75 18.42
C SER A 151 -6.48 -2.15 18.49
N GLU A 152 -7.42 -2.45 17.60
CA GLU A 152 -8.20 -3.69 17.56
C GLU A 152 -7.69 -4.63 16.46
N ALA A 153 -6.80 -4.16 15.59
CA ALA A 153 -6.22 -4.95 14.52
C ALA A 153 -5.40 -6.10 15.13
N SER A 154 -5.66 -7.33 14.67
CA SER A 154 -4.84 -8.50 15.06
C SER A 154 -3.42 -8.46 14.46
N VAL A 155 -3.16 -7.42 13.66
CA VAL A 155 -1.93 -7.10 12.97
C VAL A 155 -1.08 -6.23 13.90
N SER A 156 0.17 -6.64 14.15
CA SER A 156 1.07 -5.85 14.99
C SER A 156 1.49 -4.55 14.30
N GLU A 157 1.79 -3.52 15.09
CA GLU A 157 2.37 -2.27 14.59
C GLU A 157 3.67 -2.52 13.80
N VAL A 158 4.46 -3.52 14.22
CA VAL A 158 5.66 -3.99 13.51
C VAL A 158 5.33 -4.41 12.09
N LEU A 159 4.26 -5.20 11.88
CA LEU A 159 3.87 -5.66 10.55
C LEU A 159 3.42 -4.49 9.65
N LEU A 160 2.71 -3.51 10.20
CA LEU A 160 2.31 -2.31 9.47
C LEU A 160 3.52 -1.47 9.04
N LYS A 161 4.49 -1.31 9.93
CA LYS A 161 5.78 -0.66 9.63
C LYS A 161 6.58 -1.44 8.58
N ASP A 162 6.55 -2.76 8.64
CA ASP A 162 7.24 -3.62 7.68
C ASP A 162 6.59 -3.54 6.30
N ALA A 163 5.25 -3.45 6.21
CA ALA A 163 4.54 -3.23 4.95
C ALA A 163 4.96 -1.90 4.30
N TRP A 164 5.02 -0.82 5.08
CA TRP A 164 5.52 0.48 4.61
C TRP A 164 6.96 0.38 4.09
N LYS A 165 7.88 -0.10 4.92
CA LYS A 165 9.30 -0.27 4.56
C LYS A 165 9.51 -1.15 3.34
N LYS A 166 8.65 -2.17 3.17
CA LYS A 166 8.67 -3.06 2.01
C LYS A 166 8.29 -2.33 0.74
N GLY A 167 7.23 -1.51 0.76
CA GLY A 167 6.87 -0.65 -0.38
C GLY A 167 8.01 0.29 -0.75
N GLU A 168 8.56 1.03 0.22
CA GLU A 168 9.70 1.93 0.00
C GLU A 168 10.91 1.21 -0.63
N ARG A 169 11.22 0.00 -0.16
CA ARG A 169 12.31 -0.81 -0.74
C ARG A 169 12.03 -1.19 -2.20
N TYR A 170 10.79 -1.53 -2.54
CA TYR A 170 10.43 -1.89 -3.91
C TYR A 170 10.41 -0.69 -4.84
N HIS A 171 9.97 0.47 -4.35
CA HIS A 171 10.08 1.71 -5.10
C HIS A 171 11.55 2.06 -5.37
N LYS A 172 12.42 2.00 -4.35
CA LYS A 172 13.86 2.22 -4.54
C LYS A 172 14.48 1.25 -5.56
N LYS A 173 14.09 -0.03 -5.51
CA LYS A 173 14.53 -1.03 -6.50
C LYS A 173 14.10 -0.65 -7.92
N PHE A 174 12.89 -0.11 -8.10
CA PHE A 174 12.44 0.42 -9.38
C PHE A 174 13.29 1.60 -9.86
N ASP A 175 13.59 2.56 -8.99
CA ASP A 175 14.43 3.71 -9.34
C ASP A 175 15.83 3.29 -9.81
N GLU A 176 16.43 2.31 -9.12
CA GLU A 176 17.72 1.74 -9.49
C GLU A 176 17.68 1.07 -10.87
N GLN A 177 16.59 0.34 -11.16
CA GLN A 177 16.38 -0.27 -12.47
C GLN A 177 16.26 0.79 -13.57
N ILE A 178 15.40 1.80 -13.38
CA ILE A 178 15.19 2.87 -14.35
C ILE A 178 16.49 3.60 -14.65
N LYS A 179 17.27 3.97 -13.62
CA LYS A 179 18.57 4.66 -13.77
C LYS A 179 19.56 3.86 -14.61
N ALA A 180 19.55 2.53 -14.50
CA ALA A 180 20.42 1.69 -15.33
C ALA A 180 20.06 1.76 -16.83
N TYR A 181 18.80 2.04 -17.17
CA TYR A 181 18.30 2.13 -18.55
C TYR A 181 18.27 3.56 -19.12
N THR A 182 18.43 4.59 -18.29
CA THR A 182 18.46 6.01 -18.70
C THR A 182 19.88 6.58 -18.83
N ARG A 183 20.87 5.73 -19.14
CA ARG A 183 22.23 6.21 -19.47
C ARG A 183 22.17 7.05 -20.77
N GLU A 184 22.17 8.37 -20.60
CA GLU A 184 22.74 9.33 -21.55
C GLU A 184 24.27 9.29 -21.48
#